data_AF-A0A5C7SEP4-F1
#
_entry.id   AF-A0A5C7SEP4-F1
#
_cell.length_a   1.000
_cell.length_b   1.000
_cell.length_c   1.000
_cell.angle_alpha   90.00
_cell.angle_beta   90.00
_cell.angle_gamma   90.00
#
_symmetry.space_group_name_H-M   'P 1'
#
loop_
_entity.id
_entity.type
_entity.pdbx_description
1 polymer ?
#
loop_
_entity_poly.entity_id
_entity_poly.type
_entity_poly.pdbx_seq_one_letter_code
_entity_poly.pdbx_strand_id
1 'polypeptide(L)'
;MQTPKLLRATPGLRTGSVRLGSNHAYGFSGDHVRLDAELLVDNPAAVEGRDWALQLWACSGPFDGHASAGTLVAQAPVGRLSAEPQQYVGAEAFAFPPAGHGIHSMVMVLAAGHDGRFDEVHDYANYPRPECFAQPEINGTAGFELGDDSATLSAEGITNPRAPDNLSGTLSLELWALAAPYTSGKPDGVQLAASQLGCLGGQQAWHDVRVDAPVASKPAGSWHLSMLLREWTPIGFVTRDYANFALPVSWPEAAEAPVEATAEAKPGAKPGKAGKASSKSKDKDKSSKAKPAAVSINTASAAELAAVKGLSKTVVAAIVAARPFAGIDELLKVKGLGPKLLDKLKASLTL
;
A
#
# COMPACT_ATOMS: atom_id res chain seq x y z
N MET A 1 -5.95 -0.01 7.21
CA MET A 1 -4.95 0.16 8.28
C MET A 1 -4.47 -1.23 8.67
N GLN A 2 -3.17 -1.49 8.70
CA GLN A 2 -2.59 -2.75 9.19
C GLN A 2 -1.38 -2.42 10.08
N THR A 3 -1.70 -1.89 11.26
CA THR A 3 -0.90 -2.06 12.47
C THR A 3 -0.70 -3.56 12.72
N PRO A 4 0.37 -4.02 13.40
CA PRO A 4 0.45 -5.39 13.88
C PRO A 4 -0.80 -5.73 14.68
N LYS A 5 -1.70 -6.53 14.11
CA LYS A 5 -2.87 -7.01 14.84
C LYS A 5 -2.34 -8.00 15.85
N LEU A 6 -2.54 -7.74 17.14
CA LEU A 6 -2.38 -8.79 18.14
C LEU A 6 -3.42 -9.88 17.81
N LEU A 7 -2.99 -11.14 17.72
CA LEU A 7 -3.91 -12.27 17.72
C LEU A 7 -4.43 -12.41 19.15
N ARG A 8 -5.40 -11.56 19.49
CA ARG A 8 -6.12 -11.60 20.76
C ARG A 8 -7.23 -12.63 20.63
N ALA A 9 -6.98 -13.85 21.08
CA ALA A 9 -8.09 -14.63 21.57
C ALA A 9 -8.75 -13.88 22.72
N THR A 10 -10.07 -13.80 22.70
CA THR A 10 -10.84 -13.57 23.93
C THR A 10 -10.49 -14.72 24.88
N PRO A 11 -10.08 -14.46 26.14
CA PRO A 11 -9.66 -15.53 27.05
C PRO A 11 -10.79 -16.54 27.25
N GLY A 12 -10.65 -17.72 26.65
CA GLY A 12 -11.72 -18.70 26.57
C GLY A 12 -11.22 -20.06 26.09
N LEU A 13 -11.76 -21.10 26.71
CA LEU A 13 -11.66 -22.49 26.26
C LEU A 13 -12.28 -22.62 24.85
N ARG A 14 -12.11 -23.76 24.15
CA ARG A 14 -12.82 -24.05 22.88
C ARG A 14 -14.34 -24.17 23.12
N THR A 15 -15.04 -23.04 23.24
CA THR A 15 -16.44 -22.94 23.69
C THR A 15 -17.33 -22.14 22.75
N GLY A 16 -16.84 -21.78 21.56
CA GLY A 16 -17.71 -21.32 20.50
C GLY A 16 -18.75 -22.40 20.17
N SER A 17 -20.03 -22.02 20.14
CA SER A 17 -21.10 -22.90 19.63
C SER A 17 -21.08 -23.05 18.10
N VAL A 18 -20.06 -22.48 17.46
CA VAL A 18 -19.61 -22.75 16.10
C VAL A 18 -18.12 -23.04 16.20
N ARG A 19 -17.68 -24.15 15.62
CA ARG A 19 -16.28 -24.64 15.66
C ARG A 19 -15.78 -25.01 14.27
N LEU A 20 -14.46 -25.06 14.11
CA LEU A 20 -13.83 -25.69 12.96
C LEU A 20 -14.01 -27.22 13.07
N GLY A 21 -14.44 -27.84 11.97
CA GLY A 21 -14.47 -29.29 11.82
C GLY A 21 -13.08 -29.87 11.55
N SER A 22 -13.03 -31.16 11.21
CA SER A 22 -11.78 -31.85 10.88
C SER A 22 -11.25 -31.52 9.48
N ASN A 23 -12.14 -31.11 8.57
CA ASN A 23 -11.79 -30.84 7.18
C ASN A 23 -11.53 -29.34 6.96
N HIS A 24 -10.28 -28.90 7.06
CA HIS A 24 -9.89 -27.50 6.82
C HIS A 24 -8.55 -27.38 6.08
N ALA A 25 -8.42 -26.40 5.19
CA ALA A 25 -7.23 -26.18 4.37
C ALA A 25 -7.02 -24.70 4.03
N TYR A 26 -5.76 -24.33 3.81
CA TYR A 26 -5.40 -23.10 3.10
C TYR A 26 -4.52 -23.44 1.88
N GLY A 27 -4.58 -22.61 0.85
CA GLY A 27 -3.72 -22.74 -0.33
C GLY A 27 -3.41 -21.39 -0.95
N PHE A 28 -2.13 -21.10 -1.18
CA PHE A 28 -1.68 -19.87 -1.83
C PHE A 28 -1.68 -20.03 -3.37
N SER A 29 -2.09 -18.98 -4.07
CA SER A 29 -2.05 -18.86 -5.53
C SER A 29 -1.71 -17.42 -5.90
N GLY A 30 -0.44 -17.15 -6.23
CA GLY A 30 0.06 -15.78 -6.38
C GLY A 30 -0.10 -14.96 -5.09
N ASP A 31 -0.64 -13.76 -5.20
CA ASP A 31 -0.99 -12.88 -4.06
C ASP A 31 -2.35 -13.22 -3.41
N HIS A 32 -2.98 -14.34 -3.78
CA HIS A 32 -4.22 -14.81 -3.17
C HIS A 32 -3.99 -16.02 -2.26
N VAL A 33 -4.85 -16.14 -1.27
CA VAL A 33 -5.02 -17.38 -0.50
C VAL A 33 -6.48 -17.77 -0.46
N ARG A 34 -6.72 -19.05 -0.72
CA ARG A 34 -8.00 -19.71 -0.53
C ARG A 34 -8.03 -20.35 0.86
N LEU A 35 -9.11 -20.14 1.59
CA LEU A 35 -9.38 -20.73 2.90
C LEU A 35 -10.68 -21.54 2.79
N ASP A 36 -10.60 -22.85 3.01
CA ASP A 36 -11.75 -23.76 3.04
C ASP A 36 -11.84 -24.42 4.42
N ALA A 37 -13.04 -24.49 4.99
CA ALA A 37 -13.29 -25.14 6.28
C ALA A 37 -14.69 -25.77 6.36
N GLU A 38 -14.74 -26.97 6.91
CA GLU A 38 -15.91 -27.52 7.59
C GLU A 38 -16.17 -26.74 8.88
N LEU A 39 -17.42 -26.35 9.11
CA LEU A 39 -17.90 -25.71 10.33
C LEU A 39 -18.96 -26.58 11.00
N LEU A 40 -18.87 -26.72 12.31
CA LEU A 40 -19.80 -27.45 13.16
C LEU A 40 -20.58 -26.45 14.03
N VAL A 41 -21.92 -26.46 13.94
CA VAL A 41 -22.82 -25.54 14.66
C VAL A 41 -23.56 -26.33 15.75
N ASP A 42 -23.11 -26.19 17.00
CA ASP A 42 -23.74 -26.80 18.17
C ASP A 42 -25.01 -26.04 18.62
N ASN A 43 -25.07 -24.73 18.34
CA ASN A 43 -26.22 -23.89 18.68
C ASN A 43 -26.59 -22.99 17.48
N PRO A 44 -27.70 -23.26 16.78
CA PRO A 44 -28.18 -22.43 15.68
C PRO A 44 -28.35 -20.95 16.03
N ALA A 45 -28.77 -20.62 17.25
CA ALA A 45 -28.92 -19.21 17.67
C ALA A 45 -27.58 -18.45 17.73
N ALA A 46 -26.44 -19.15 17.72
CA ALA A 46 -25.12 -18.52 17.73
C ALA A 46 -24.67 -17.99 16.36
N VAL A 47 -25.28 -18.43 15.25
CA VAL A 47 -24.97 -17.88 13.91
C VAL A 47 -25.84 -16.68 13.53
N GLU A 48 -26.98 -16.48 14.20
CA GLU A 48 -27.91 -15.41 13.87
C GLU A 48 -27.32 -14.01 14.11
N GLY A 49 -27.58 -13.08 13.18
CA GLY A 49 -27.20 -11.67 13.31
C GLY A 49 -25.71 -11.34 13.16
N ARG A 50 -24.83 -12.34 13.01
CA ARG A 50 -23.36 -12.15 12.98
C ARG A 50 -22.77 -12.39 11.60
N ASP A 51 -21.70 -11.64 11.31
CA ASP A 51 -20.85 -11.87 10.13
C ASP A 51 -19.68 -12.78 10.53
N TRP A 52 -19.32 -13.72 9.65
CA TRP A 52 -18.23 -14.67 9.87
C TRP A 52 -17.11 -14.54 8.82
N ALA A 53 -15.87 -14.81 9.25
CA ALA A 53 -14.71 -14.89 8.38
C ALA A 53 -13.76 -16.02 8.80
N LEU A 54 -13.10 -16.61 7.81
CA LEU A 54 -11.86 -17.35 8.05
C LEU A 54 -10.70 -16.38 8.00
N GLN A 55 -9.81 -16.46 8.97
CA GLN A 55 -8.55 -15.72 9.03
C GLN A 55 -7.38 -16.69 8.97
N LEU A 56 -6.32 -16.31 8.27
CA LEU A 56 -5.05 -17.03 8.28
C LEU A 56 -3.98 -16.14 8.93
N TRP A 57 -3.29 -16.69 9.92
CA TRP A 57 -2.29 -15.99 10.72
C TRP A 57 -0.94 -16.68 10.62
N ALA A 58 0.12 -15.86 10.55
CA ALA A 58 1.51 -16.28 10.64
C ALA A 58 2.09 -15.86 12.00
N CYS A 59 2.44 -16.84 12.82
CA CYS A 59 2.89 -16.66 14.20
C CYS A 59 4.34 -17.17 14.38
N SER A 60 5.03 -16.75 15.45
CA SER A 60 6.38 -17.25 15.77
C SER A 60 6.40 -18.68 16.34
N GLY A 61 5.24 -19.19 16.75
CA GLY A 61 5.02 -20.56 17.22
C GLY A 61 3.54 -20.94 17.12
N PRO A 62 3.17 -22.21 17.37
CA PRO A 62 1.77 -22.63 17.39
C PRO A 62 0.94 -21.83 18.39
N PHE A 63 -0.30 -21.50 18.04
CA PHE A 63 -1.19 -20.75 18.91
C PHE A 63 -1.77 -21.64 20.02
N ASP A 64 -1.64 -21.20 21.26
CA ASP A 64 -2.07 -21.90 22.47
C ASP A 64 -3.44 -21.43 22.99
N GLY A 65 -4.04 -20.43 22.34
CA GLY A 65 -5.27 -19.77 22.80
C GLY A 65 -5.02 -18.52 23.65
N HIS A 66 -3.77 -18.12 23.89
CA HIS A 66 -3.42 -16.89 24.59
C HIS A 66 -2.97 -15.78 23.64
N ALA A 67 -3.23 -14.53 24.04
CA ALA A 67 -2.95 -13.36 23.21
C ALA A 67 -1.45 -13.28 22.86
N SER A 68 -1.13 -13.40 21.56
CA SER A 68 0.24 -13.49 21.05
C SER A 68 0.44 -12.57 19.85
N ALA A 69 1.71 -12.28 19.55
CA ALA A 69 2.09 -11.52 18.36
C ALA A 69 2.02 -12.44 17.13
N GLY A 70 1.28 -11.99 16.11
CA GLY A 70 1.16 -12.67 14.83
C GLY A 70 0.83 -11.66 13.74
N THR A 71 1.05 -12.05 12.48
CA THR A 71 0.62 -11.26 11.32
C THR A 71 -0.63 -11.88 10.74
N LEU A 72 -1.70 -11.09 10.59
CA LEU A 72 -2.88 -11.50 9.84
C LEU A 72 -2.53 -11.54 8.35
N VAL A 73 -2.27 -12.74 7.83
CA VAL A 73 -1.92 -12.95 6.41
C VAL A 73 -3.14 -12.72 5.53
N ALA A 74 -4.30 -13.22 5.92
CA ALA A 74 -5.52 -13.03 5.15
C ALA A 74 -6.77 -13.09 6.03
N GLN A 75 -7.84 -12.46 5.55
CA GLN A 75 -9.16 -12.49 6.16
C GLN A 75 -10.18 -12.59 5.02
N ALA A 76 -10.85 -13.74 4.93
CA ALA A 76 -11.83 -14.05 3.92
C ALA A 76 -13.23 -14.14 4.58
N PRO A 77 -14.10 -13.13 4.40
CA PRO A 77 -15.48 -13.21 4.86
C PRO A 77 -16.20 -14.38 4.21
N VAL A 78 -16.82 -15.23 5.02
CA VAL A 78 -17.67 -16.35 4.56
C VAL A 78 -19.17 -16.00 4.61
N GLY A 79 -19.49 -14.77 5.05
CA GLY A 79 -20.85 -14.23 5.08
C GLY A 79 -21.63 -14.70 6.31
N ARG A 80 -22.94 -14.90 6.12
CA ARG A 80 -23.83 -15.45 7.15
C ARG A 80 -23.86 -16.97 7.04
N LEU A 81 -23.60 -17.63 8.16
CA LEU A 81 -23.71 -19.09 8.26
C LEU A 81 -25.17 -19.52 8.35
N SER A 82 -25.46 -20.72 7.86
CA SER A 82 -26.76 -21.37 8.03
C SER A 82 -26.90 -21.98 9.43
N ALA A 83 -28.14 -22.27 9.83
CA ALA A 83 -28.46 -22.98 11.06
C ALA A 83 -28.13 -24.49 11.02
N GLU A 84 -27.60 -25.01 9.91
CA GLU A 84 -27.29 -26.42 9.74
C GLU A 84 -26.16 -26.88 10.67
N PRO A 85 -26.27 -28.05 11.33
CA PRO A 85 -25.26 -28.54 12.30
C PRO A 85 -23.86 -28.73 11.72
N GLN A 86 -23.76 -28.94 10.40
CA GLN A 86 -22.50 -29.09 9.67
C GLN A 86 -22.63 -28.40 8.31
N GLN A 87 -21.67 -27.56 7.96
CA GLN A 87 -21.62 -26.88 6.66
C GLN A 87 -20.18 -26.64 6.21
N TYR A 88 -19.96 -26.57 4.90
CA TYR A 88 -18.66 -26.25 4.32
C TYR A 88 -18.66 -24.81 3.82
N VAL A 89 -17.64 -24.05 4.21
CA VAL A 89 -17.39 -22.70 3.72
C VAL A 89 -16.06 -22.63 3.00
N GLY A 90 -15.97 -21.80 1.98
CA GLY A 90 -14.76 -21.56 1.21
C GLY A 90 -14.75 -20.13 0.70
N ALA A 91 -13.65 -19.42 0.90
CA ALA A 91 -13.51 -18.04 0.46
C ALA A 91 -12.05 -17.71 0.09
N GLU A 92 -11.88 -16.75 -0.81
CA GLU A 92 -10.59 -16.27 -1.28
C GLU A 92 -10.35 -14.83 -0.82
N ALA A 93 -9.11 -14.53 -0.46
CA ALA A 93 -8.68 -13.19 -0.05
C ALA A 93 -7.28 -12.89 -0.59
N PHE A 94 -6.91 -11.61 -0.60
CA PHE A 94 -5.51 -11.23 -0.80
C PHE A 94 -4.67 -11.66 0.41
N ALA A 95 -3.46 -12.14 0.13
CA ALA A 95 -2.47 -12.54 1.10
C ALA A 95 -1.46 -11.41 1.35
N PHE A 96 -1.22 -11.13 2.63
CA PHE A 96 -0.26 -10.15 3.13
C PHE A 96 0.66 -10.86 4.14
N PRO A 97 1.57 -11.73 3.67
CA PRO A 97 2.44 -12.45 4.57
C PRO A 97 3.42 -11.49 5.26
N PRO A 98 4.04 -11.89 6.38
CA PRO A 98 5.12 -11.14 7.02
C PRO A 98 6.20 -10.75 6.01
N ALA A 99 6.82 -9.60 6.23
CA ALA A 99 7.98 -9.18 5.46
C ALA A 99 9.23 -9.92 5.96
N GLY A 100 10.13 -10.24 5.05
CA GLY A 100 11.41 -10.88 5.31
C GLY A 100 11.36 -12.40 5.45
N HIS A 101 12.47 -12.96 5.92
CA HIS A 101 12.87 -14.37 5.77
C HIS A 101 12.35 -15.30 6.88
N GLY A 102 11.22 -14.94 7.49
CA GLY A 102 10.69 -15.62 8.67
C GLY A 102 10.14 -17.02 8.36
N ILE A 103 10.43 -17.97 9.26
CA ILE A 103 9.71 -19.24 9.33
C ILE A 103 8.56 -19.07 10.32
N HIS A 104 7.33 -19.36 9.89
CA HIS A 104 6.11 -19.07 10.63
C HIS A 104 5.29 -20.32 10.91
N SER A 105 4.73 -20.42 12.11
CA SER A 105 3.65 -21.36 12.41
C SER A 105 2.34 -20.78 11.88
N MET A 106 1.60 -21.58 11.09
CA MET A 106 0.37 -21.13 10.44
C MET A 106 -0.86 -21.54 11.24
N VAL A 107 -1.80 -20.60 11.38
CA VAL A 107 -3.01 -20.77 12.21
C VAL A 107 -4.22 -20.29 11.43
N MET A 108 -5.18 -21.17 11.17
CA MET A 108 -6.51 -20.76 10.74
C MET A 108 -7.34 -20.40 11.96
N VAL A 109 -8.03 -19.28 11.90
CA VAL A 109 -8.91 -18.76 12.95
C VAL A 109 -10.30 -18.57 12.36
N LEU A 110 -11.30 -19.15 13.00
CA LEU A 110 -12.70 -18.79 12.78
C LEU A 110 -12.97 -17.52 13.59
N ALA A 111 -13.30 -16.43 12.91
CA ALA A 111 -13.61 -15.15 13.53
C ALA A 111 -15.05 -14.71 13.22
N ALA A 112 -15.70 -14.11 14.22
CA ALA A 112 -17.01 -13.49 14.09
C ALA A 112 -16.93 -11.98 14.37
N GLY A 113 -18.02 -11.29 14.06
CA GLY A 113 -18.27 -9.92 14.49
C GLY A 113 -19.48 -9.33 13.77
N HIS A 114 -19.46 -8.02 13.60
CA HIS A 114 -20.59 -7.23 13.07
C HIS A 114 -20.07 -6.15 12.12
N ASP A 115 -20.89 -5.75 11.14
CA ASP A 115 -20.61 -4.70 10.16
C ASP A 115 -19.28 -4.92 9.41
N GLY A 116 -18.98 -6.18 9.04
CA GLY A 116 -17.73 -6.56 8.37
C GLY A 116 -16.47 -6.45 9.22
N ARG A 117 -16.60 -6.35 10.55
CA ARG A 117 -15.50 -6.51 11.52
C ARG A 117 -15.46 -7.95 12.02
N PHE A 118 -14.25 -8.46 12.24
CA PHE A 118 -13.99 -9.86 12.61
C PHE A 118 -12.90 -9.90 13.69
N ASP A 119 -13.25 -9.39 14.86
CA ASP A 119 -12.38 -9.25 16.03
C ASP A 119 -12.71 -10.24 17.17
N GLU A 120 -13.81 -10.99 17.07
CA GLU A 120 -14.16 -12.08 18.00
C GLU A 120 -13.57 -13.42 17.51
N VAL A 121 -12.48 -13.89 18.14
CA VAL A 121 -11.93 -15.23 17.89
C VAL A 121 -12.87 -16.30 18.48
N HIS A 122 -13.34 -17.22 17.64
CA HIS A 122 -14.31 -18.25 18.00
C HIS A 122 -13.73 -19.65 18.15
N ASP A 123 -12.85 -20.04 17.21
CA ASP A 123 -12.11 -21.30 17.23
C ASP A 123 -10.85 -21.19 16.37
N TYR A 124 -9.91 -22.12 16.50
CA TYR A 124 -8.67 -22.11 15.72
C TYR A 124 -8.07 -23.50 15.47
N ALA A 125 -7.34 -23.61 14.36
CA ALA A 125 -6.58 -24.77 13.96
C ALA A 125 -5.12 -24.40 13.65
N ASN A 126 -4.17 -25.01 14.35
CA ASN A 126 -2.75 -24.92 14.05
C ASN A 126 -2.38 -25.90 12.95
N TYR A 127 -1.58 -25.47 11.99
CA TYR A 127 -0.99 -26.34 10.97
C TYR A 127 0.42 -26.77 11.41
N PRO A 128 0.75 -28.08 11.38
CA PRO A 128 2.00 -28.60 11.92
C PRO A 128 3.21 -28.32 11.02
N ARG A 129 2.99 -28.01 9.74
CA ARG A 129 4.03 -27.61 8.81
C ARG A 129 4.23 -26.09 8.91
N PRO A 130 5.44 -25.61 9.24
CA PRO A 130 5.72 -24.18 9.19
C PRO A 130 5.87 -23.71 7.75
N GLU A 131 5.60 -22.42 7.53
CA GLU A 131 5.61 -21.75 6.23
C GLU A 131 6.76 -20.74 6.16
N CYS A 132 7.36 -20.59 4.97
CA CYS A 132 8.27 -19.50 4.65
C CYS A 132 7.81 -18.91 3.31
N PHE A 133 7.71 -17.58 3.23
CA PHE A 133 7.05 -16.92 2.12
C PHE A 133 8.07 -16.45 1.07
N ALA A 134 8.05 -17.06 -0.11
CA ALA A 134 8.85 -16.59 -1.25
C ALA A 134 8.38 -15.19 -1.69
N GLN A 135 9.15 -14.17 -1.37
CA GLN A 135 8.86 -12.76 -1.70
C GLN A 135 10.13 -12.07 -2.20
N PRO A 136 10.01 -10.98 -3.00
CA PRO A 136 11.13 -10.11 -3.33
C PRO A 136 11.89 -9.67 -2.08
N GLU A 137 13.19 -9.95 -2.08
CA GLU A 137 14.06 -9.93 -0.90
C GLU A 137 15.34 -9.12 -1.16
N ILE A 138 15.85 -8.49 -0.10
CA ILE A 138 17.17 -7.84 -0.08
C ILE A 138 18.18 -8.92 0.27
N ASN A 139 19.20 -9.08 -0.57
CA ASN A 139 20.29 -10.03 -0.37
C ASN A 139 21.59 -9.29 -0.03
N GLY A 140 22.34 -9.86 0.91
CA GLY A 140 23.63 -9.31 1.35
C GLY A 140 23.49 -8.00 2.14
N THR A 141 24.52 -7.16 2.10
CA THR A 141 24.56 -5.90 2.84
C THR A 141 23.62 -4.85 2.24
N ALA A 142 22.80 -4.26 3.13
CA ALA A 142 21.97 -3.10 2.88
C ALA A 142 22.62 -1.84 3.45
N GLY A 143 22.51 -0.70 2.77
CA GLY A 143 23.14 0.55 3.18
C GLY A 143 22.49 1.80 2.60
N PHE A 144 22.85 2.96 3.15
CA PHE A 144 22.44 4.26 2.65
C PHE A 144 23.50 5.33 2.93
N GLU A 145 23.53 6.37 2.09
CA GLU A 145 24.27 7.61 2.30
C GLU A 145 23.26 8.76 2.30
N LEU A 146 23.04 9.43 3.44
CA LEU A 146 22.02 10.46 3.58
C LEU A 146 22.64 11.87 3.56
N GLY A 147 22.48 12.57 2.44
CA GLY A 147 22.83 13.98 2.28
C GLY A 147 21.69 14.92 2.68
N ASP A 148 21.77 16.19 2.27
CA ASP A 148 20.75 17.19 2.59
C ASP A 148 19.47 17.08 1.78
N ASP A 149 19.58 17.20 0.46
CA ASP A 149 18.45 17.11 -0.48
C ASP A 149 18.35 15.74 -1.19
N SER A 150 19.33 14.84 -0.99
CA SER A 150 19.44 13.56 -1.68
C SER A 150 19.99 12.45 -0.78
N ALA A 151 19.51 11.23 -0.99
CA ALA A 151 20.03 10.01 -0.37
C ALA A 151 20.38 9.00 -1.45
N THR A 152 21.53 8.35 -1.33
CA THR A 152 21.83 7.13 -2.09
C THR A 152 21.41 5.92 -1.26
N LEU A 153 20.60 5.04 -1.82
CA LEU A 153 20.19 3.77 -1.22
C LEU A 153 20.91 2.62 -1.94
N SER A 154 21.40 1.63 -1.19
CA SER A 154 22.19 0.53 -1.75
C SER A 154 21.89 -0.84 -1.17
N ALA A 155 21.91 -1.87 -2.01
CA ALA A 155 21.83 -3.28 -1.62
C ALA A 155 22.76 -4.12 -2.51
N GLU A 156 23.52 -5.06 -1.93
CA GLU A 156 24.38 -5.99 -2.67
C GLU A 156 23.58 -6.82 -3.70
N GLY A 157 22.34 -7.21 -3.36
CA GLY A 157 21.41 -7.76 -4.34
C GLY A 157 19.94 -7.59 -3.95
N ILE A 158 19.06 -7.74 -4.93
CA ILE A 158 17.62 -7.90 -4.75
C ILE A 158 17.18 -9.08 -5.61
N THR A 159 16.55 -10.09 -5.01
CA THR A 159 16.13 -11.33 -5.68
C THR A 159 14.62 -11.49 -5.62
N ASN A 160 14.01 -12.11 -6.63
CA ASN A 160 12.63 -12.60 -6.54
C ASN A 160 12.65 -14.14 -6.56
N PRO A 161 12.60 -14.81 -5.38
CA PRO A 161 12.71 -16.27 -5.25
C PRO A 161 11.43 -17.02 -5.63
N ARG A 162 10.38 -16.33 -6.10
CA ARG A 162 9.14 -16.97 -6.58
C ARG A 162 9.37 -17.75 -7.87
N ALA A 163 8.41 -18.60 -8.24
CA ALA A 163 8.47 -19.42 -9.46
C ALA A 163 8.74 -18.57 -10.73
N PRO A 164 9.41 -19.10 -11.78
CA PRO A 164 9.88 -18.32 -12.94
C PRO A 164 8.83 -17.47 -13.67
N ASP A 165 7.56 -17.89 -13.60
CA ASP A 165 6.39 -17.22 -14.19
C ASP A 165 5.78 -16.12 -13.28
N ASN A 166 6.25 -16.00 -12.05
CA ASN A 166 5.76 -15.04 -11.06
C ASN A 166 6.58 -13.73 -11.08
N LEU A 167 6.20 -12.84 -12.00
CA LEU A 167 6.70 -11.47 -12.08
C LEU A 167 6.28 -10.64 -10.86
N SER A 168 7.20 -9.89 -10.27
CA SER A 168 6.86 -8.97 -9.19
C SER A 168 6.03 -7.79 -9.68
N GLY A 169 5.23 -7.20 -8.78
CA GLY A 169 4.80 -5.80 -8.93
C GLY A 169 6.00 -4.86 -8.98
N THR A 170 5.78 -3.58 -9.29
CA THR A 170 6.85 -2.56 -9.27
C THR A 170 7.48 -2.53 -7.88
N LEU A 171 8.78 -2.80 -7.81
CA LEU A 171 9.58 -2.74 -6.59
C LEU A 171 10.00 -1.31 -6.31
N SER A 172 9.98 -0.94 -5.03
CA SER A 172 10.36 0.35 -4.48
C SER A 172 11.34 0.10 -3.34
N LEU A 173 12.50 0.76 -3.37
CA LEU A 173 13.46 0.78 -2.27
C LEU A 173 13.30 2.11 -1.53
N GLU A 174 12.96 2.03 -0.24
CA GLU A 174 12.53 3.19 0.54
C GLU A 174 13.27 3.28 1.86
N LEU A 175 13.78 4.46 2.22
CA LEU A 175 14.36 4.73 3.52
C LEU A 175 13.34 5.44 4.41
N TRP A 176 13.11 4.90 5.60
CA TRP A 176 12.12 5.37 6.57
C TRP A 176 12.75 5.72 7.91
N ALA A 177 12.29 6.84 8.49
CA ALA A 177 12.51 7.19 9.89
C ALA A 177 11.30 6.74 10.72
N LEU A 178 11.54 5.85 11.69
CA LEU A 178 10.52 5.19 12.50
C LEU A 178 10.80 5.40 14.00
N ALA A 179 9.75 5.38 14.84
CA ALA A 179 9.88 5.55 16.28
C ALA A 179 10.55 4.33 16.99
N ALA A 180 10.58 3.18 16.32
CA ALA A 180 11.25 1.94 16.72
C ALA A 180 11.71 1.20 15.46
N PRO A 181 12.66 0.23 15.53
CA PRO A 181 13.02 -0.58 14.37
C PRO A 181 11.80 -1.26 13.74
N TYR A 182 11.75 -1.31 12.41
CA TYR A 182 10.64 -1.96 11.70
C TYR A 182 10.54 -3.45 12.07
N THR A 183 9.30 -3.94 12.17
CA THR A 183 9.00 -5.35 12.50
C THR A 183 8.02 -5.98 11.52
N SER A 184 6.89 -5.34 11.22
CA SER A 184 5.89 -5.85 10.26
C SER A 184 4.87 -4.77 9.85
N GLY A 185 4.09 -5.08 8.80
CA GLY A 185 2.92 -4.31 8.40
C GLY A 185 3.23 -3.04 7.60
N LYS A 186 2.34 -2.04 7.70
CA LYS A 186 2.58 -0.73 7.09
C LYS A 186 3.59 0.04 7.96
N PRO A 187 4.66 0.64 7.40
CA PRO A 187 5.54 1.50 8.18
C PRO A 187 4.80 2.69 8.78
N ASP A 188 5.12 3.01 10.03
CA ASP A 188 4.55 4.11 10.82
C ASP A 188 5.66 5.08 11.21
N GLY A 189 5.72 6.20 10.50
CA GLY A 189 6.82 7.16 10.55
C GLY A 189 6.92 7.97 9.26
N VAL A 190 8.10 8.53 8.99
CA VAL A 190 8.34 9.44 7.86
C VAL A 190 9.20 8.75 6.80
N GLN A 191 8.70 8.68 5.57
CA GLN A 191 9.49 8.27 4.41
C GLN A 191 10.50 9.39 4.10
N LEU A 192 11.79 9.09 4.23
CA LEU A 192 12.87 10.05 3.98
C LEU A 192 13.16 10.14 2.47
N ALA A 193 13.28 8.98 1.82
CA ALA A 193 13.62 8.85 0.40
C ALA A 193 13.01 7.56 -0.16
N ALA A 194 12.69 7.56 -1.47
CA ALA A 194 12.14 6.39 -2.17
C ALA A 194 12.57 6.39 -3.63
N SER A 195 12.90 5.20 -4.17
CA SER A 195 13.22 5.00 -5.58
C SER A 195 12.51 3.76 -6.14
N GLN A 196 11.86 3.91 -7.30
CA GLN A 196 11.22 2.80 -8.00
C GLN A 196 12.25 2.07 -8.87
N LEU A 197 12.38 0.76 -8.66
CA LEU A 197 13.36 -0.08 -9.34
C LEU A 197 12.81 -0.73 -10.63
N GLY A 198 11.48 -0.90 -10.71
CA GLY A 198 10.82 -1.65 -11.78
C GLY A 198 10.32 -3.01 -11.33
N CYS A 199 9.98 -3.91 -12.25
CA CYS A 199 9.54 -5.28 -11.94
C CYS A 199 10.70 -6.28 -12.11
N LEU A 200 10.73 -7.31 -11.26
CA LEU A 200 11.74 -8.37 -11.27
C LEU A 200 11.07 -9.73 -11.52
N GLY A 201 11.52 -10.46 -12.54
CA GLY A 201 10.97 -11.78 -12.86
C GLY A 201 11.26 -12.81 -11.75
N GLY A 202 10.43 -13.84 -11.63
CA GLY A 202 10.71 -14.93 -10.70
C GLY A 202 12.00 -15.66 -11.07
N GLN A 203 12.75 -16.11 -10.06
CA GLN A 203 14.11 -16.64 -10.18
C GLN A 203 15.13 -15.67 -10.80
N GLN A 204 14.85 -14.36 -10.82
CA GLN A 204 15.80 -13.32 -11.24
C GLN A 204 16.32 -12.50 -10.05
N ALA A 205 17.47 -11.87 -10.26
CA ALA A 205 18.07 -10.94 -9.31
C ALA A 205 18.63 -9.71 -10.02
N TRP A 206 18.70 -8.61 -9.27
CA TRP A 206 19.60 -7.48 -9.51
C TRP A 206 20.77 -7.56 -8.53
N HIS A 207 21.93 -7.08 -8.95
CA HIS A 207 23.17 -7.05 -8.16
C HIS A 207 23.70 -5.61 -8.11
N ASP A 208 24.44 -5.29 -7.05
CA ASP A 208 25.06 -3.97 -6.83
C ASP A 208 24.06 -2.81 -7.01
N VAL A 209 22.84 -2.99 -6.48
CA VAL A 209 21.75 -2.01 -6.61
C VAL A 209 22.16 -0.75 -5.87
N ARG A 210 22.35 0.35 -6.59
CA ARG A 210 22.63 1.68 -6.02
C ARG A 210 21.75 2.70 -6.74
N VAL A 211 20.91 3.40 -5.98
CA VAL A 211 19.93 4.35 -6.51
C VAL A 211 19.92 5.65 -5.72
N ASP A 212 19.96 6.78 -6.42
CA ASP A 212 19.81 8.10 -5.82
C ASP A 212 18.33 8.50 -5.79
N ALA A 213 17.89 9.05 -4.67
CA ALA A 213 16.52 9.52 -4.45
C ALA A 213 16.53 10.89 -3.75
N PRO A 214 15.58 11.79 -4.07
CA PRO A 214 15.44 13.04 -3.33
C PRO A 214 15.00 12.77 -1.89
N VAL A 215 15.54 13.55 -0.95
CA VAL A 215 15.10 13.54 0.45
C VAL A 215 13.89 14.45 0.59
N ALA A 216 12.78 13.92 1.08
CA ALA A 216 11.52 14.68 1.21
C ALA A 216 11.54 15.63 2.42
N SER A 217 11.83 15.11 3.60
CA SER A 217 11.95 15.88 4.85
C SER A 217 12.59 15.05 5.95
N LYS A 218 13.43 15.66 6.78
CA LYS A 218 13.98 15.05 8.00
C LYS A 218 13.13 15.46 9.21
N PRO A 219 12.45 14.53 9.89
CA PRO A 219 11.65 14.86 11.07
C PRO A 219 12.53 15.22 12.26
N ALA A 220 12.12 16.22 13.05
CA ALA A 220 12.78 16.55 14.31
C ALA A 220 12.80 15.37 15.30
N GLY A 221 13.79 15.33 16.19
CA GLY A 221 13.90 14.30 17.23
C GLY A 221 14.80 13.12 16.83
N SER A 222 14.69 12.00 17.56
CA SER A 222 15.52 10.81 17.38
C SER A 222 14.73 9.65 16.78
N TRP A 223 15.30 8.98 15.79
CA TRP A 223 14.60 8.04 14.91
C TRP A 223 15.45 6.80 14.62
N HIS A 224 14.81 5.64 14.58
CA HIS A 224 15.39 4.43 14.02
C HIS A 224 15.23 4.44 12.50
N LEU A 225 16.27 4.05 11.77
CA LEU A 225 16.22 3.95 10.31
C LEU A 225 15.97 2.51 9.87
N SER A 226 15.10 2.38 8.88
CA SER A 226 14.81 1.12 8.19
C SER A 226 14.79 1.36 6.69
N MET A 227 15.51 0.54 5.92
CA MET A 227 15.32 0.44 4.48
C MET A 227 14.30 -0.66 4.20
N LEU A 228 13.28 -0.37 3.41
CA LEU A 228 12.19 -1.27 3.08
C LEU A 228 12.22 -1.58 1.59
N LEU A 229 12.18 -2.87 1.23
CA LEU A 229 11.85 -3.32 -0.11
C LEU A 229 10.34 -3.56 -0.18
N ARG A 230 9.67 -2.82 -1.05
CA ARG A 230 8.20 -2.82 -1.15
C ARG A 230 7.76 -3.12 -2.56
N GLU A 231 6.68 -3.87 -2.70
CA GLU A 231 6.10 -4.28 -3.98
C GLU A 231 4.74 -3.61 -4.18
N TRP A 232 4.49 -3.09 -5.37
CA TRP A 232 3.19 -2.56 -5.75
C TRP A 232 2.17 -3.71 -5.95
N THR A 233 1.08 -3.68 -5.19
CA THR A 233 -0.03 -4.64 -5.28
C THR A 233 -1.33 -3.89 -5.63
N PRO A 234 -2.45 -4.59 -5.92
CA PRO A 234 -3.76 -3.95 -6.13
C PRO A 234 -4.25 -3.07 -4.96
N ILE A 235 -3.70 -3.24 -3.75
CA ILE A 235 -4.00 -2.39 -2.57
C ILE A 235 -2.90 -1.34 -2.26
N GLY A 236 -1.93 -1.18 -3.17
CA GLY A 236 -0.78 -0.29 -3.02
C GLY A 236 0.50 -1.01 -2.58
N PHE A 237 1.50 -0.26 -2.11
CA PHE A 237 2.81 -0.80 -1.73
C PHE A 237 2.76 -1.62 -0.43
N VAL A 238 3.10 -2.91 -0.53
CA VAL A 238 3.25 -3.84 0.59
C VAL A 238 4.74 -4.07 0.84
N THR A 239 5.19 -4.03 2.10
CA THR A 239 6.57 -4.37 2.46
C THR A 239 6.80 -5.87 2.28
N ARG A 240 7.84 -6.23 1.52
CA ARG A 240 8.23 -7.62 1.27
C ARG A 240 9.49 -8.03 2.02
N ASP A 241 10.44 -7.11 2.15
CA ASP A 241 11.64 -7.31 2.97
C ASP A 241 12.16 -5.98 3.53
N TYR A 242 13.10 -6.03 4.48
CA TYR A 242 13.63 -4.86 5.14
C TYR A 242 15.01 -5.07 5.77
N ALA A 243 15.75 -3.98 5.92
CA ALA A 243 16.97 -3.90 6.72
C ALA A 243 16.82 -2.79 7.78
N ASN A 244 17.03 -3.13 9.05
CA ASN A 244 17.07 -2.17 10.15
C ASN A 244 18.50 -1.72 10.43
N PHE A 245 18.71 -0.41 10.61
CA PHE A 245 20.01 0.13 10.97
C PHE A 245 20.09 0.34 12.49
N ALA A 246 21.15 -0.17 13.11
CA ALA A 246 21.25 -0.27 14.57
C ALA A 246 21.43 1.09 15.28
N LEU A 247 22.05 2.07 14.62
CA LEU A 247 22.28 3.40 15.18
C LEU A 247 21.10 4.31 14.86
N PRO A 248 20.42 4.88 15.88
CA PRO A 248 19.42 5.91 15.64
C PRO A 248 20.09 7.20 15.15
N VAL A 249 19.36 7.97 14.37
CA VAL A 249 19.76 9.30 13.89
C VAL A 249 18.93 10.35 14.60
N SER A 250 19.48 11.56 14.78
CA SER A 250 18.75 12.66 15.39
C SER A 250 18.89 13.93 14.57
N TRP A 251 17.77 14.61 14.34
CA TRP A 251 17.75 15.92 13.68
C TRP A 251 17.23 16.99 14.64
N PRO A 252 17.81 18.21 14.59
CA PRO A 252 17.38 19.29 15.45
C PRO A 252 15.92 19.62 15.17
N GLU A 253 15.20 20.00 16.22
CA GLU A 253 13.91 20.64 16.04
C GLU A 253 14.14 21.96 15.30
N ALA A 254 13.43 22.13 14.19
CA ALA A 254 13.49 23.37 13.42
C ALA A 254 12.97 24.48 14.34
N ALA A 255 13.89 25.33 14.84
CA ALA A 255 13.52 26.42 15.71
C ALA A 255 12.43 27.24 15.02
N GLU A 256 11.27 27.40 15.67
CA GLU A 256 10.21 28.25 15.16
C GLU A 256 10.76 29.67 15.01
N ALA A 257 11.12 30.02 13.78
CA ALA A 257 11.42 31.39 13.44
C ALA A 257 10.18 32.22 13.79
N PRO A 258 10.30 33.28 14.61
CA PRO A 258 9.16 34.10 14.98
C PRO A 258 8.44 34.54 13.71
N VAL A 259 7.16 34.18 13.59
CA VAL A 259 6.31 34.58 12.46
C VAL A 259 6.05 36.08 12.54
N GLU A 260 7.01 36.84 12.01
CA GLU A 260 6.91 38.29 11.86
C GLU A 260 5.72 38.58 10.93
N ALA A 261 4.65 39.12 11.52
CA ALA A 261 3.37 39.31 10.87
C ALA A 261 3.49 40.33 9.71
N THR A 262 3.73 39.82 8.51
CA THR A 262 3.82 40.63 7.29
C THR A 262 2.42 40.89 6.75
N ALA A 263 1.99 42.15 6.91
CA ALA A 263 0.66 42.61 6.52
C ALA A 263 0.41 42.52 5.01
N GLU A 264 -0.87 42.35 4.63
CA GLU A 264 -1.31 42.26 3.25
C GLU A 264 -1.05 43.55 2.45
N ALA A 265 -0.45 43.42 1.27
CA ALA A 265 -0.53 44.43 0.21
C ALA A 265 -0.55 43.77 -1.18
N LYS A 266 -1.46 44.23 -2.05
CA LYS A 266 -1.73 43.70 -3.40
C LYS A 266 -2.13 44.87 -4.32
N PRO A 267 -2.04 44.77 -5.66
CA PRO A 267 -0.87 44.49 -6.49
C PRO A 267 -0.53 45.65 -7.47
N GLY A 268 0.75 45.78 -7.88
CA GLY A 268 1.20 46.72 -8.92
C GLY A 268 1.50 46.03 -10.27
N ALA A 269 1.25 46.71 -11.39
CA ALA A 269 1.26 46.11 -12.73
C ALA A 269 2.62 46.09 -13.47
N LYS A 270 2.76 45.14 -14.40
CA LYS A 270 3.80 45.05 -15.45
C LYS A 270 3.60 46.17 -16.50
N PRO A 271 4.61 46.59 -17.31
CA PRO A 271 5.06 45.76 -18.45
C PRO A 271 6.55 45.90 -18.89
N GLY A 272 7.02 44.95 -19.72
CA GLY A 272 8.31 45.06 -20.45
C GLY A 272 8.71 43.76 -21.18
N LYS A 273 9.07 43.84 -22.47
CA LYS A 273 9.55 42.74 -23.34
C LYS A 273 10.88 43.14 -23.99
N ALA A 274 11.77 42.17 -24.29
CA ALA A 274 12.24 41.83 -25.66
C ALA A 274 13.63 41.11 -25.71
N GLY A 275 13.90 40.34 -26.78
CA GLY A 275 15.15 39.58 -27.06
C GLY A 275 15.13 38.13 -26.53
N LYS A 276 15.19 37.03 -27.29
CA LYS A 276 15.65 36.68 -28.67
C LYS A 276 17.17 36.87 -28.87
N ALA A 277 17.95 35.89 -29.38
CA ALA A 277 17.60 34.60 -30.02
C ALA A 277 18.79 33.59 -30.12
N SER A 278 18.47 32.28 -30.33
CA SER A 278 19.21 31.25 -31.13
C SER A 278 20.65 30.85 -30.69
N SER A 279 21.15 29.61 -30.79
CA SER A 279 20.93 28.47 -31.74
C SER A 279 21.19 27.10 -31.08
N LYS A 280 21.08 25.91 -31.72
CA LYS A 280 20.07 25.28 -32.63
C LYS A 280 20.71 24.06 -33.35
N SER A 281 20.10 22.88 -33.14
CA SER A 281 20.07 21.65 -33.97
C SER A 281 18.80 20.85 -33.57
N LYS A 282 18.17 19.91 -34.30
CA LYS A 282 18.45 19.05 -35.48
C LYS A 282 19.28 17.77 -35.22
N ASP A 283 19.02 16.63 -35.85
CA ASP A 283 17.90 16.19 -36.73
C ASP A 283 17.11 15.04 -36.02
N LYS A 284 15.76 14.95 -36.11
CA LYS A 284 14.88 14.38 -37.19
C LYS A 284 15.01 12.86 -37.39
N ASP A 285 13.93 12.08 -37.58
CA ASP A 285 12.83 12.34 -38.55
C ASP A 285 11.38 11.96 -38.10
N LYS A 286 10.40 12.11 -39.02
CA LYS A 286 8.90 12.06 -38.88
C LYS A 286 8.32 10.71 -38.35
N SER A 287 7.03 10.51 -38.04
CA SER A 287 5.74 11.11 -38.48
C SER A 287 4.65 10.82 -37.41
N SER A 288 3.57 11.58 -37.17
CA SER A 288 2.58 12.13 -38.12
C SER A 288 1.68 13.20 -37.47
N LYS A 289 0.86 13.91 -38.26
CA LYS A 289 -0.11 14.92 -37.77
C LYS A 289 -1.45 14.28 -37.39
N ALA A 290 -1.97 14.63 -36.20
CA ALA A 290 -3.39 14.51 -35.86
C ALA A 290 -3.91 15.83 -35.24
N LYS A 291 -5.24 16.03 -35.25
CA LYS A 291 -5.95 17.16 -34.61
C LYS A 291 -5.62 17.21 -33.10
N PRO A 292 -5.84 18.37 -32.41
CA PRO A 292 -5.73 18.41 -30.95
C PRO A 292 -6.75 17.43 -30.36
N ALA A 293 -6.26 16.35 -29.74
CA ALA A 293 -7.09 15.38 -29.05
C ALA A 293 -7.71 16.05 -27.81
N ALA A 294 -9.00 15.81 -27.58
CA ALA A 294 -9.65 16.25 -26.36
C ALA A 294 -9.05 15.52 -25.15
N VAL A 295 -8.84 16.23 -24.05
CA VAL A 295 -8.24 15.68 -22.82
C VAL A 295 -9.33 14.97 -22.01
N SER A 296 -9.16 13.69 -21.70
CA SER A 296 -10.14 12.90 -20.94
C SER A 296 -10.18 13.32 -19.47
N ILE A 297 -11.35 13.74 -18.98
CA ILE A 297 -11.51 14.23 -17.62
C ILE A 297 -11.36 13.13 -16.57
N ASN A 298 -11.62 11.87 -16.93
CA ASN A 298 -11.48 10.73 -16.04
C ASN A 298 -10.08 10.12 -16.07
N THR A 299 -9.41 10.09 -17.24
CA THR A 299 -8.15 9.34 -17.39
C THR A 299 -6.88 10.20 -17.47
N ALA A 300 -6.97 11.47 -17.87
CA ALA A 300 -5.78 12.31 -18.04
C ALA A 300 -5.05 12.59 -16.71
N SER A 301 -3.74 12.82 -16.80
CA SER A 301 -2.93 13.28 -15.67
C SER A 301 -3.24 14.73 -15.26
N ALA A 302 -2.83 15.11 -14.05
CA ALA A 302 -2.93 16.50 -13.60
C ALA A 302 -2.10 17.46 -14.49
N ALA A 303 -0.99 16.99 -15.10
CA ALA A 303 -0.19 17.80 -16.01
C ALA A 303 -0.92 18.10 -17.33
N GLU A 304 -1.62 17.11 -17.89
CA GLU A 304 -2.39 17.26 -19.13
C GLU A 304 -3.63 18.14 -18.93
N LEU A 305 -4.34 17.99 -17.80
CA LEU A 305 -5.43 18.90 -17.44
C LEU A 305 -4.93 20.34 -17.20
N ALA A 306 -3.75 20.52 -16.59
CA ALA A 306 -3.14 21.84 -16.41
C ALA A 306 -2.67 22.49 -17.72
N ALA A 307 -2.45 21.70 -18.78
CA ALA A 307 -2.15 22.21 -20.13
C ALA A 307 -3.41 22.75 -20.84
N VAL A 308 -4.62 22.42 -20.39
CA VAL A 308 -5.87 22.93 -20.99
C VAL A 308 -6.06 24.41 -20.62
N LYS A 309 -6.02 25.27 -21.63
CA LYS A 309 -6.09 26.73 -21.50
C LYS A 309 -7.39 27.19 -20.82
N GLY A 310 -7.30 27.51 -19.52
CA GLY A 310 -8.41 28.01 -18.72
C GLY A 310 -8.63 27.24 -17.42
N LEU A 311 -8.05 26.05 -17.26
CA LEU A 311 -8.02 25.35 -15.99
C LEU A 311 -6.91 25.90 -15.08
N SER A 312 -7.24 26.21 -13.83
CA SER A 312 -6.27 26.58 -12.79
C SER A 312 -5.80 25.33 -12.04
N LYS A 313 -4.59 25.37 -11.44
CA LYS A 313 -4.06 24.24 -10.65
C LYS A 313 -5.05 23.75 -9.58
N THR A 314 -5.76 24.67 -8.93
CA THR A 314 -6.80 24.38 -7.93
C THR A 314 -7.99 23.63 -8.52
N VAL A 315 -8.47 24.03 -9.71
CA VAL A 315 -9.57 23.35 -10.40
C VAL A 315 -9.11 22.00 -10.94
N VAL A 316 -7.88 21.87 -11.44
CA VAL A 316 -7.32 20.58 -11.87
C VAL A 316 -7.26 19.58 -10.71
N ALA A 317 -6.75 20.00 -9.55
CA ALA A 317 -6.73 19.16 -8.35
C ALA A 317 -8.14 18.72 -7.93
N ALA A 318 -9.12 19.64 -7.98
CA ALA A 318 -10.50 19.34 -7.66
C ALA A 318 -11.20 18.43 -8.69
N ILE A 319 -10.85 18.52 -9.99
CA ILE A 319 -11.30 17.58 -11.02
C ILE A 319 -10.73 16.18 -10.76
N VAL A 320 -9.42 16.06 -10.50
CA VAL A 320 -8.79 14.76 -10.22
C VAL A 320 -9.36 14.11 -8.96
N ALA A 321 -9.62 14.89 -7.90
CA ALA A 321 -10.16 14.41 -6.64
C ALA A 321 -11.65 13.99 -6.70
N ALA A 322 -12.42 14.46 -7.68
CA ALA A 322 -13.85 14.20 -7.80
C ALA A 322 -14.21 13.20 -8.93
N ARG A 323 -13.23 12.44 -9.42
CA ARG A 323 -13.43 11.34 -10.38
C ARG A 323 -14.17 10.15 -9.74
N PRO A 324 -14.93 9.35 -10.51
CA PRO A 324 -15.23 9.52 -11.94
C PRO A 324 -16.46 10.42 -12.19
N PHE A 325 -16.48 11.08 -13.35
CA PHE A 325 -17.63 11.84 -13.86
C PHE A 325 -18.33 11.04 -14.97
N ALA A 326 -19.65 11.00 -14.94
CA ALA A 326 -20.48 10.36 -15.98
C ALA A 326 -20.79 11.29 -17.16
N GLY A 327 -20.64 12.61 -16.98
CA GLY A 327 -20.88 13.62 -18.02
C GLY A 327 -20.06 14.88 -17.82
N ILE A 328 -19.74 15.58 -18.92
CA ILE A 328 -18.97 16.84 -18.89
C ILE A 328 -19.69 17.92 -18.06
N ASP A 329 -21.02 17.92 -18.03
CA ASP A 329 -21.83 18.86 -17.24
C ASP A 329 -21.71 18.65 -15.72
N GLU A 330 -21.22 17.50 -15.25
CA GLU A 330 -20.97 17.27 -13.82
C GLU A 330 -19.79 18.10 -13.28
N LEU A 331 -18.93 18.63 -14.16
CA LEU A 331 -17.86 19.53 -13.78
C LEU A 331 -18.38 20.83 -13.13
N LEU A 332 -19.66 21.19 -13.29
CA LEU A 332 -20.29 22.29 -12.55
C LEU A 332 -20.37 22.05 -11.04
N LYS A 333 -20.29 20.79 -10.59
CA LYS A 333 -20.20 20.43 -9.16
C LYS A 333 -18.81 20.74 -8.58
N VAL A 334 -17.79 20.95 -9.43
CA VAL A 334 -16.41 21.21 -9.01
C VAL A 334 -16.25 22.68 -8.60
N LYS A 335 -15.92 22.91 -7.33
CA LYS A 335 -15.75 24.25 -6.74
C LYS A 335 -14.70 25.06 -7.50
N GLY A 336 -15.16 26.09 -8.22
CA GLY A 336 -14.32 26.98 -9.03
C GLY A 336 -14.52 26.87 -10.55
N LEU A 337 -15.32 25.92 -11.05
CA LEU A 337 -15.64 25.77 -12.47
C LEU A 337 -17.08 26.25 -12.76
N GLY A 338 -17.21 27.44 -13.34
CA GLY A 338 -18.51 28.04 -13.68
C GLY A 338 -18.98 27.75 -15.12
N PRO A 339 -20.29 27.94 -15.44
CA PRO A 339 -20.86 27.61 -16.76
C PRO A 339 -20.11 28.23 -17.94
N LYS A 340 -19.78 29.53 -17.85
CA LYS A 340 -19.03 30.27 -18.89
C LYS A 340 -17.61 29.75 -19.16
N LEU A 341 -17.05 28.98 -18.23
CA LEU A 341 -15.76 28.31 -18.40
C LEU A 341 -15.97 26.91 -18.98
N LEU A 342 -16.99 26.17 -18.49
CA LEU A 342 -17.36 24.86 -19.01
C LEU A 342 -17.66 24.90 -20.52
N ASP A 343 -18.45 25.86 -20.99
CA ASP A 343 -18.82 25.97 -22.41
C ASP A 343 -17.60 26.18 -23.34
N LYS A 344 -16.51 26.77 -22.82
CA LYS A 344 -15.24 26.90 -23.55
C LYS A 344 -14.39 25.64 -23.50
N LEU A 345 -14.58 24.81 -22.48
CA LEU A 345 -13.84 23.57 -22.26
C LEU A 345 -14.51 22.35 -22.90
N LYS A 346 -15.82 22.38 -23.18
CA LYS A 346 -16.58 21.33 -23.91
C LYS A 346 -15.95 20.95 -25.26
N ALA A 347 -15.22 21.85 -25.91
CA ALA A 347 -14.51 21.60 -27.18
C ALA A 347 -13.08 21.05 -27.00
N SER A 348 -12.59 20.89 -25.77
CA SER A 348 -11.22 20.46 -25.44
C SER A 348 -11.15 19.34 -24.40
N LEU A 349 -12.30 18.94 -23.84
CA LEU A 349 -12.44 17.87 -22.85
C LEU A 349 -13.32 16.75 -23.42
N THR A 350 -12.99 15.51 -23.07
CA THR A 350 -13.80 14.31 -23.30
C THR A 350 -14.00 13.59 -21.97
N LEU A 351 -14.91 12.61 -21.91
CA LEU A 351 -15.01 11.69 -20.77
C LEU A 351 -13.75 10.82 -20.64
#